data_AF-A0A7X1DX00-F1
#
_entry.id   AF-A0A7X1DX00-F1
#
_cell.length_a   1.000
_cell.length_b   1.000
_cell.length_c   1.000
_cell.angle_alpha   90.00
_cell.angle_beta   90.00
_cell.angle_gamma   90.00
#
_symmetry.space_group_name_H-M   'P 1'
#
loop_
_entity.id
_entity.type
_entity.pdbx_description
1 polymer ?
#
loop_
_entity_poly.entity_id
_entity_poly.type
_entity_poly.pdbx_seq_one_letter_code
_entity_poly.pdbx_strand_id
1 'polypeptide(L)'
;MRFSSLVLLSALVLGLHGCVMIPYQSPEDRAKIEHDLGVAPADIIGITETNWCPYTYRIAEICHATQGLGVLTKQGFILSLYQNKTYIPVRTLRVDEVMCAKVTEGRDKPEIFYVFTKDDAFMLAPITPGGQMNMPMKLKIFDYLTGNQQKVFTGVEGSFVKLTGNKVLRYVTTPGYKPGMANTDEFAIVNPCPQ
;
A
#
# COMPACT_ATOMS: atom_id res chain seq x y z
N MET A 1 48.05 44.05 23.36
CA MET A 1 48.27 42.59 23.50
C MET A 1 47.04 41.89 22.97
N ARG A 2 47.24 40.91 22.08
CA ARG A 2 46.20 40.19 21.34
C ARG A 2 45.42 39.27 22.29
N PHE A 3 44.08 39.36 22.27
CA PHE A 3 43.22 38.27 22.70
C PHE A 3 42.54 37.69 21.46
N SER A 4 43.13 36.63 20.93
CA SER A 4 42.43 35.67 20.06
C SER A 4 41.70 34.70 20.97
N SER A 5 40.40 34.48 20.78
CA SER A 5 39.74 33.24 21.23
C SER A 5 38.48 32.96 20.42
N LEU A 6 38.66 31.96 19.55
CA LEU A 6 37.73 30.94 19.06
C LEU A 6 36.28 31.34 18.76
N VAL A 7 36.02 31.47 17.46
CA VAL A 7 34.71 31.24 16.84
C VAL A 7 34.42 29.74 16.91
N LEU A 8 33.48 29.30 17.75
CA LEU A 8 32.89 27.96 17.65
C LEU A 8 31.84 27.96 16.52
N LEU A 9 32.24 27.49 15.33
CA LEU A 9 31.31 27.04 14.30
C LEU A 9 30.74 25.68 14.71
N SER A 10 29.61 25.70 15.42
CA SER A 10 28.78 24.52 15.60
C SER A 10 28.01 24.30 14.29
N ALA A 11 28.55 23.45 13.41
CA ALA A 11 27.83 22.99 12.23
C ALA A 11 26.64 22.13 12.69
N LEU A 12 25.48 22.77 12.79
CA LEU A 12 24.21 22.10 12.95
C LEU A 12 23.92 21.36 11.64
N VAL A 13 24.37 20.11 11.54
CA VAL A 13 23.91 19.18 10.50
C VAL A 13 22.46 18.86 10.86
N LEU A 14 21.56 19.75 10.45
CA LEU A 14 20.14 19.44 10.34
C LEU A 14 20.03 18.32 9.32
N GLY A 15 19.96 17.09 9.83
CA GLY A 15 19.51 15.93 9.08
C GLY A 15 18.10 16.23 8.59
N LEU A 16 18.04 16.83 7.40
CA LEU A 16 16.87 16.78 6.53
C LEU A 16 16.49 15.30 6.46
N HIS A 17 15.43 14.92 7.16
CA HIS A 17 14.69 13.71 6.86
C HIS A 17 14.02 13.98 5.51
N GLY A 18 14.85 13.98 4.46
CA GLY A 18 14.39 14.06 3.10
C GLY A 18 13.40 12.93 2.89
N CYS A 19 12.39 13.19 2.06
CA CYS A 19 11.49 12.17 1.56
C CYS A 19 12.34 10.95 1.15
N VAL A 20 12.37 9.90 1.99
CA VAL A 20 13.21 8.74 1.72
C VAL A 20 12.46 7.94 0.66
N MET A 21 12.70 8.28 -0.59
CA MET A 21 12.22 7.49 -1.71
C MET A 21 12.85 6.11 -1.59
N ILE A 22 12.06 5.05 -1.81
CA ILE A 22 12.58 3.70 -1.78
C ILE A 22 13.46 3.56 -3.03
N PRO A 23 14.74 3.16 -2.91
CA PRO A 23 15.56 2.91 -4.08
C PRO A 23 15.00 1.68 -4.83
N TYR A 24 14.92 1.73 -6.16
CA TYR A 24 14.51 0.58 -6.99
C TYR A 24 14.78 0.76 -8.50
N GLN A 25 15.31 1.93 -8.90
CA GLN A 25 15.41 2.31 -10.31
C GLN A 25 16.77 1.95 -10.91
N SER A 26 17.84 2.00 -10.12
CA SER A 26 19.19 1.71 -10.62
C SER A 26 19.39 0.19 -10.83
N PRO A 27 20.31 -0.22 -11.72
CA PRO A 27 20.70 -1.62 -11.87
C PRO A 27 21.15 -2.26 -10.55
N GLU A 28 21.86 -1.51 -9.71
CA GLU A 28 22.34 -1.96 -8.40
C GLU A 28 21.16 -2.22 -7.46
N ASP A 29 20.17 -1.33 -7.43
CA ASP A 29 18.96 -1.53 -6.63
C ASP A 29 18.19 -2.75 -7.11
N ARG A 30 18.07 -2.96 -8.42
CA ARG A 30 17.39 -4.12 -9.01
C ARG A 30 18.08 -5.42 -8.66
N ALA A 31 19.40 -5.50 -8.80
CA ALA A 31 20.18 -6.68 -8.40
C ALA A 31 19.99 -6.99 -6.91
N LYS A 32 19.87 -5.95 -6.08
CA LYS A 32 19.60 -6.10 -4.66
C LYS A 32 18.17 -6.58 -4.37
N ILE A 33 17.17 -6.08 -5.09
CA ILE A 33 15.77 -6.56 -4.99
C ILE A 33 15.71 -8.04 -5.38
N GLU A 34 16.38 -8.42 -6.46
CA GLU A 34 16.49 -9.81 -6.92
C GLU A 34 17.08 -10.71 -5.85
N HIS A 35 18.20 -10.30 -5.25
CA HIS A 35 18.86 -11.01 -4.17
C HIS A 35 17.99 -11.11 -2.91
N ASP A 36 17.52 -9.96 -2.40
CA ASP A 36 16.84 -9.87 -1.11
C ASP A 36 15.46 -10.55 -1.13
N LEU A 37 14.74 -10.48 -2.26
CA LEU A 37 13.43 -11.11 -2.42
C LEU A 37 13.51 -12.51 -3.05
N GLY A 38 14.70 -12.97 -3.43
CA GLY A 38 14.89 -14.28 -4.06
C GLY A 38 14.16 -14.44 -5.39
N VAL A 39 14.10 -13.37 -6.20
CA VAL A 39 13.39 -13.36 -7.49
C VAL A 39 14.37 -13.37 -8.66
N ALA A 40 14.06 -14.17 -9.68
CA ALA A 40 14.87 -14.20 -10.89
C ALA A 40 14.69 -12.90 -11.69
N PRO A 41 15.78 -12.29 -12.25
CA PRO A 41 15.69 -11.07 -13.03
C PRO A 41 14.69 -11.17 -14.19
N ALA A 42 14.68 -12.33 -14.87
CA ALA A 42 13.83 -12.62 -16.03
C ALA A 42 12.33 -12.78 -15.68
N ASP A 43 11.99 -12.87 -14.41
CA ASP A 43 10.62 -13.03 -13.94
C ASP A 43 10.00 -11.72 -13.46
N ILE A 44 10.80 -10.66 -13.26
CA ILE A 44 10.30 -9.34 -12.87
C ILE A 44 9.62 -8.66 -14.07
N ILE A 45 8.32 -8.41 -13.93
CA ILE A 45 7.49 -7.68 -14.91
C ILE A 45 7.53 -6.17 -14.64
N GLY A 46 7.65 -5.77 -13.39
CA GLY A 46 7.72 -4.37 -13.00
C GLY A 46 7.87 -4.16 -11.50
N ILE A 47 8.33 -2.96 -11.14
CA ILE A 47 8.60 -2.56 -9.76
C ILE A 47 8.05 -1.14 -9.57
N THR A 48 7.40 -0.90 -8.43
CA THR A 48 6.83 0.42 -8.09
C THR A 48 6.70 0.58 -6.59
N GLU A 49 6.78 1.81 -6.09
CA GLU A 49 6.27 2.08 -4.75
C GLU A 49 4.79 1.74 -4.70
N THR A 50 4.34 1.23 -3.56
CA THR A 50 2.95 0.81 -3.36
C THR A 50 2.54 1.12 -1.93
N ASN A 51 1.41 1.78 -1.77
CA ASN A 51 0.71 1.85 -0.49
C ASN A 51 -0.29 0.70 -0.41
N TRP A 52 -0.36 0.01 0.72
CA TRP A 52 -1.36 -1.03 0.93
C TRP A 52 -1.95 -1.03 2.34
N CYS A 53 -3.16 -1.60 2.42
CA CYS A 53 -3.84 -1.90 3.68
C CYS A 53 -4.34 -3.33 3.66
N PRO A 54 -3.85 -4.22 4.54
CA PRO A 54 -4.51 -5.48 4.79
C PRO A 54 -5.73 -5.25 5.71
N TYR A 55 -6.84 -5.91 5.40
CA TYR A 55 -8.04 -5.95 6.22
C TYR A 55 -8.43 -7.39 6.46
N THR A 56 -8.41 -7.82 7.71
CA THR A 56 -9.03 -9.09 8.11
C THR A 56 -10.54 -8.91 8.18
N TYR A 57 -11.29 -9.91 7.71
CA TYR A 57 -12.76 -9.87 7.65
C TYR A 57 -13.42 -9.89 9.03
N ARG A 58 -13.53 -8.72 9.67
CA ARG A 58 -14.09 -8.51 11.02
C ARG A 58 -14.52 -7.06 11.16
N ILE A 59 -14.65 -6.58 12.41
CA ILE A 59 -14.79 -5.16 12.71
C ILE A 59 -13.71 -4.36 11.96
N ALA A 60 -14.15 -3.33 11.25
CA ALA A 60 -13.30 -2.46 10.48
C ALA A 60 -12.47 -1.59 11.43
N GLU A 61 -11.16 -1.80 11.40
CA GLU A 61 -10.20 -0.93 12.05
C GLU A 61 -9.74 0.16 11.09
N ILE A 62 -9.26 1.28 11.65
CA ILE A 62 -8.66 2.34 10.85
C ILE A 62 -7.38 1.76 10.25
N CYS A 63 -7.33 1.62 8.92
CA CYS A 63 -6.08 1.23 8.29
C CYS A 63 -5.11 2.42 8.23
N HIS A 64 -3.91 2.19 8.73
CA HIS A 64 -2.74 3.00 8.41
C HIS A 64 -2.04 2.37 7.21
N ALA A 65 -2.15 3.00 6.04
CA ALA A 65 -1.54 2.49 4.82
C ALA A 65 -0.03 2.34 5.01
N THR A 66 0.47 1.15 4.70
CA THR A 66 1.90 0.86 4.70
C THR A 66 2.46 1.25 3.35
N GLN A 67 3.48 2.12 3.33
CA GLN A 67 4.25 2.44 2.12
C GLN A 67 5.44 1.51 2.03
N GLY A 68 5.61 0.89 0.86
CA GLY A 68 6.72 -0.01 0.58
C GLY A 68 6.90 -0.22 -0.91
N LEU A 69 7.56 -1.32 -1.29
CA LEU A 69 7.84 -1.66 -2.67
C LEU A 69 6.98 -2.84 -3.12
N GLY A 70 6.27 -2.65 -4.22
CA GLY A 70 5.57 -3.68 -4.95
C GLY A 70 6.41 -4.21 -6.12
N VAL A 71 6.73 -5.50 -6.10
CA VAL A 71 7.48 -6.20 -7.16
C VAL A 71 6.54 -7.19 -7.83
N LEU A 72 6.14 -6.88 -9.06
CA LEU A 72 5.33 -7.77 -9.87
C LEU A 72 6.24 -8.75 -10.61
N THR A 73 6.01 -10.03 -10.38
CA THR A 73 6.70 -11.13 -11.06
C THR A 73 5.71 -11.99 -11.83
N LYS A 74 6.20 -12.95 -12.63
CA LYS A 74 5.33 -13.96 -13.26
C LYS A 74 4.59 -14.84 -12.24
N GLN A 75 5.14 -14.99 -11.04
CA GLN A 75 4.64 -15.90 -10.00
C GLN A 75 3.78 -15.20 -8.93
N GLY A 76 3.82 -13.87 -8.85
CA GLY A 76 3.10 -13.14 -7.80
C GLY A 76 3.44 -11.65 -7.77
N PHE A 77 2.56 -10.90 -7.12
CA PHE A 77 2.82 -9.51 -6.73
C PHE A 77 3.32 -9.47 -5.28
N ILE A 78 4.60 -9.18 -5.10
CA ILE A 78 5.27 -9.16 -3.80
C ILE A 78 5.21 -7.75 -3.22
N LEU A 79 4.57 -7.61 -2.07
CA LEU A 79 4.63 -6.43 -1.22
C LEU A 79 5.80 -6.58 -0.26
N SER A 80 6.68 -5.59 -0.22
CA SER A 80 7.88 -5.61 0.58
C SER A 80 8.14 -4.27 1.27
N LEU A 81 8.84 -4.31 2.39
CA LEU A 81 9.31 -3.14 3.10
C LEU A 81 10.78 -2.92 2.78
N TYR A 82 11.21 -1.65 2.76
CA TYR A 82 12.61 -1.29 2.69
C TYR A 82 13.08 -0.80 4.06
N GLN A 83 13.88 -1.61 4.75
CA GLN A 83 14.36 -1.31 6.10
C GLN A 83 15.83 -1.67 6.21
N ASN A 84 16.62 -0.81 6.86
CA ASN A 84 18.06 -1.05 7.06
C ASN A 84 18.78 -1.42 5.75
N LYS A 85 18.43 -0.72 4.66
CA LYS A 85 18.93 -0.97 3.31
C LYS A 85 18.69 -2.41 2.83
N THR A 86 17.56 -3.03 3.17
CA THR A 86 17.21 -4.39 2.75
C THR A 86 15.74 -4.44 2.38
N TYR A 87 15.41 -5.15 1.31
CA TYR A 87 14.01 -5.41 0.93
C TYR A 87 13.52 -6.66 1.65
N ILE A 88 12.44 -6.52 2.43
CA ILE A 88 11.89 -7.59 3.25
C ILE A 88 10.50 -7.93 2.72
N PRO A 89 10.26 -9.16 2.23
CA PRO A 89 8.94 -9.56 1.75
C PRO A 89 7.96 -9.60 2.93
N VAL A 90 6.79 -8.97 2.74
CA VAL A 90 5.71 -8.96 3.74
C VAL A 90 4.57 -9.88 3.31
N ARG A 91 4.15 -9.78 2.03
CA ARG A 91 3.08 -10.60 1.48
C ARG A 91 3.26 -10.75 -0.03
N THR A 92 3.07 -11.95 -0.54
CA THR A 92 2.94 -12.20 -1.98
C THR A 92 1.48 -12.49 -2.30
N LEU A 93 0.86 -11.67 -3.13
CA LEU A 93 -0.47 -11.91 -3.67
C LEU A 93 -0.35 -12.65 -4.99
N ARG A 94 -0.91 -13.86 -5.04
CA ARG A 94 -0.93 -14.67 -6.26
C ARG A 94 -2.31 -14.66 -6.91
N VAL A 95 -2.34 -14.82 -8.22
CA VAL A 95 -3.59 -14.82 -8.99
C VAL A 95 -4.57 -15.91 -8.54
N ASP A 96 -4.09 -17.06 -8.07
CA ASP A 96 -4.90 -18.17 -7.57
C ASP A 96 -5.51 -17.93 -6.18
N GLU A 97 -4.97 -16.97 -5.42
CA GLU A 97 -5.49 -16.58 -4.10
C GLU A 97 -6.58 -15.50 -4.20
N VAL A 98 -6.60 -14.74 -5.30
CA VAL A 98 -7.58 -13.67 -5.51
C VAL A 98 -8.90 -14.27 -5.96
N MET A 99 -9.94 -14.03 -5.18
CA MET A 99 -11.31 -14.48 -5.47
C MET A 99 -12.08 -13.46 -6.30
N CYS A 100 -11.91 -12.17 -5.97
CA CYS A 100 -12.51 -11.06 -6.71
C CYS A 100 -11.75 -9.76 -6.44
N ALA A 101 -12.04 -8.73 -7.22
CA ALA A 101 -11.47 -7.40 -7.06
C ALA A 101 -12.56 -6.32 -7.08
N LYS A 102 -12.23 -5.12 -6.61
CA LYS A 102 -13.12 -3.97 -6.66
C LYS A 102 -12.37 -2.69 -7.03
N VAL A 103 -13.02 -1.90 -7.87
CA VAL A 103 -12.66 -0.51 -8.21
C VAL A 103 -13.90 0.37 -7.98
N THR A 104 -13.72 1.68 -7.81
CA THR A 104 -14.85 2.61 -7.64
C THR A 104 -15.30 3.14 -8.99
N GLU A 105 -14.40 3.78 -9.72
CA GLU A 105 -14.68 4.44 -11.00
C GLU A 105 -14.35 3.55 -12.20
N GLY A 106 -13.28 2.76 -12.12
CA GLY A 106 -12.84 1.89 -13.20
C GLY A 106 -11.37 1.49 -13.13
N ARG A 107 -11.06 0.37 -13.79
CA ARG A 107 -9.69 -0.14 -13.92
C ARG A 107 -8.72 0.90 -14.48
N ASP A 108 -9.16 1.74 -15.41
CA ASP A 108 -8.37 2.76 -16.11
C ASP A 108 -8.25 4.11 -15.38
N LYS A 109 -8.85 4.26 -14.20
CA LYS A 109 -8.85 5.52 -13.44
C LYS A 109 -7.69 5.62 -12.44
N PRO A 110 -7.20 6.82 -12.10
CA PRO A 110 -6.15 7.01 -11.10
C PRO A 110 -6.68 6.87 -9.68
N GLU A 111 -7.17 5.68 -9.36
CA GLU A 111 -7.72 5.30 -8.06
C GLU A 111 -7.03 4.07 -7.49
N ILE A 112 -7.22 3.86 -6.19
CA ILE A 112 -6.89 2.61 -5.51
C ILE A 112 -7.80 1.48 -5.97
N PHE A 113 -7.39 0.25 -5.78
CA PHE A 113 -8.25 -0.91 -5.99
C PHE A 113 -8.12 -1.88 -4.83
N TYR A 114 -9.10 -2.75 -4.70
CA TYR A 114 -9.14 -3.78 -3.67
C TYR A 114 -9.06 -5.15 -4.33
N VAL A 115 -8.31 -6.06 -3.73
CA VAL A 115 -8.37 -7.49 -4.03
C VAL A 115 -8.78 -8.25 -2.77
N PHE A 116 -9.58 -9.29 -2.96
CA PHE A 116 -10.15 -10.07 -1.88
C PHE A 116 -9.69 -11.51 -2.04
N THR A 117 -9.10 -12.03 -0.97
CA THR A 117 -8.69 -13.43 -0.85
C THR A 117 -9.70 -14.17 0.01
N LYS A 118 -9.44 -15.42 0.34
CA LYS A 118 -10.28 -16.17 1.28
C LYS A 118 -10.31 -15.54 2.67
N ASP A 119 -9.16 -15.06 3.14
CA ASP A 119 -8.96 -14.71 4.56
C ASP A 119 -8.87 -13.19 4.80
N ASP A 120 -8.39 -12.44 3.81
CA ASP A 120 -8.17 -10.99 3.92
C ASP A 120 -8.52 -10.22 2.64
N ALA A 121 -8.80 -8.93 2.79
CA ALA A 121 -8.85 -7.96 1.71
C ALA A 121 -7.59 -7.07 1.71
N PHE A 122 -7.15 -6.65 0.53
CA PHE A 122 -6.02 -5.75 0.37
C PHE A 122 -6.43 -4.55 -0.45
N MET A 123 -6.35 -3.35 0.14
CA MET A 123 -6.33 -2.11 -0.64
C MET A 123 -4.93 -1.93 -1.21
N LEU A 124 -4.84 -1.62 -2.49
CA LEU A 124 -3.59 -1.44 -3.21
C LEU A 124 -3.60 -0.10 -3.96
N ALA A 125 -2.53 0.66 -3.77
CA ALA A 125 -2.28 1.91 -4.45
C ALA A 125 -0.83 1.94 -4.96
N PRO A 126 -0.58 1.41 -6.17
CA PRO A 126 0.71 1.56 -6.85
C PRO A 126 0.97 3.04 -7.16
N ILE A 127 2.06 3.59 -6.64
CA ILE A 127 2.41 5.01 -6.73
C ILE A 127 3.80 5.22 -7.33
N THR A 128 4.02 6.40 -7.90
CA THR A 128 5.35 6.89 -8.25
C THR A 128 6.07 7.38 -6.99
N PRO A 129 7.39 7.60 -7.03
CA PRO A 129 8.14 8.16 -5.89
C PRO A 129 7.66 9.56 -5.46
N GLY A 130 6.83 10.23 -6.28
CA GLY A 130 6.14 11.48 -5.94
C GLY A 130 4.73 11.30 -5.34
N GLY A 131 4.31 10.07 -5.07
CA GLY A 131 3.00 9.75 -4.45
C GLY A 131 1.80 9.75 -5.40
N GLN A 132 2.00 10.01 -6.70
CA GLN A 132 0.93 9.94 -7.69
C GLN A 132 0.67 8.49 -8.10
N MET A 133 -0.58 8.16 -8.45
CA MET A 133 -0.90 6.82 -8.96
C MET A 133 -0.04 6.46 -10.19
N ASN A 134 0.71 5.36 -10.08
CA ASN A 134 1.51 4.82 -11.18
C ASN A 134 0.62 3.97 -12.09
N MET A 135 -0.09 4.63 -13.01
CA MET A 135 -1.08 3.98 -13.87
C MET A 135 -0.54 2.79 -14.69
N PRO A 136 0.64 2.88 -15.35
CA PRO A 136 1.20 1.73 -16.06
C PRO A 136 1.40 0.50 -15.17
N MET A 137 1.86 0.70 -13.93
CA MET A 137 2.04 -0.41 -12.98
C MET A 137 0.73 -0.87 -12.36
N LYS A 138 -0.20 0.05 -12.05
CA LYS A 138 -1.55 -0.28 -11.58
C LYS A 138 -2.22 -1.27 -12.55
N LEU A 139 -2.19 -0.97 -13.85
CA LEU A 139 -2.82 -1.83 -14.86
C LEU A 139 -2.17 -3.22 -14.92
N LYS A 140 -0.84 -3.30 -14.94
CA LYS A 140 -0.11 -4.58 -14.95
C LYS A 140 -0.41 -5.44 -13.71
N ILE A 141 -0.40 -4.82 -12.53
CA ILE A 141 -0.68 -5.52 -11.26
C ILE A 141 -2.13 -5.98 -11.24
N PHE A 142 -3.07 -5.10 -11.61
CA PHE A 142 -4.48 -5.42 -11.67
C PHE A 142 -4.74 -6.60 -12.62
N ASP A 143 -4.21 -6.55 -13.84
CA ASP A 143 -4.38 -7.60 -14.84
C ASP A 143 -3.80 -8.94 -14.40
N TYR A 144 -2.65 -8.93 -13.74
CA TYR A 144 -2.07 -10.14 -13.18
C TYR A 144 -3.00 -10.73 -12.11
N LEU A 145 -3.43 -9.91 -11.13
CA LEU A 145 -4.25 -10.37 -10.01
C LEU A 145 -5.67 -10.79 -10.42
N THR A 146 -6.18 -10.27 -11.53
CA THR A 146 -7.47 -10.68 -12.11
C THR A 146 -7.32 -11.58 -13.34
N GLY A 147 -6.13 -12.16 -13.56
CA GLY A 147 -5.78 -12.90 -14.78
C GLY A 147 -6.57 -14.19 -14.98
N ASN A 148 -7.16 -14.75 -13.92
CA ASN A 148 -8.04 -15.93 -13.99
C ASN A 148 -9.52 -15.54 -14.19
N GLN A 149 -9.78 -14.33 -14.72
CA GLN A 149 -11.13 -13.82 -14.98
C GLN A 149 -11.98 -13.69 -13.73
N GLN A 150 -11.35 -13.37 -12.60
CA GLN A 150 -12.06 -13.07 -11.36
C GLN A 150 -13.10 -11.96 -11.56
N LYS A 151 -14.19 -12.03 -10.80
CA LYS A 151 -15.21 -10.98 -10.80
C LYS A 151 -14.58 -9.65 -10.35
N VAL A 152 -14.80 -8.60 -11.13
CA VAL A 152 -14.44 -7.23 -10.78
C VAL A 152 -15.70 -6.44 -10.51
N PHE A 153 -15.87 -5.98 -9.27
CA PHE A 153 -16.96 -5.09 -8.90
C PHE A 153 -16.60 -3.63 -9.19
N THR A 154 -17.58 -2.84 -9.62
CA THR A 154 -17.46 -1.40 -9.88
C THR A 154 -18.53 -0.62 -9.12
N GLY A 155 -18.30 0.68 -8.86
CA GLY A 155 -19.26 1.55 -8.20
C GLY A 155 -19.73 1.03 -6.84
N VAL A 156 -21.04 0.88 -6.65
CA VAL A 156 -21.65 0.40 -5.40
C VAL A 156 -21.69 -1.13 -5.28
N GLU A 157 -21.45 -1.87 -6.38
CA GLU A 157 -21.46 -3.33 -6.35
C GLU A 157 -20.30 -3.87 -5.52
N GLY A 158 -20.47 -5.06 -4.93
CA GLY A 158 -19.44 -5.66 -4.10
C GLY A 158 -19.09 -4.81 -2.88
N SER A 159 -20.07 -4.10 -2.31
CA SER A 159 -19.87 -3.40 -1.04
C SER A 159 -19.37 -4.38 0.01
N PHE A 160 -18.17 -4.10 0.50
CA PHE A 160 -17.43 -4.95 1.43
C PHE A 160 -17.33 -4.32 2.82
N VAL A 161 -17.94 -3.14 3.01
CA VAL A 161 -18.09 -2.46 4.30
C VAL A 161 -19.55 -2.54 4.70
N LYS A 162 -19.84 -3.12 5.87
CA LYS A 162 -21.20 -3.28 6.40
C LYS A 162 -21.32 -2.63 7.76
N LEU A 163 -22.48 -2.04 8.03
CA LEU A 163 -22.86 -1.64 9.38
C LEU A 163 -23.05 -2.88 10.25
N THR A 164 -22.55 -2.84 11.48
CA THR A 164 -22.77 -3.89 12.48
C THR A 164 -24.06 -3.68 13.27
N GLY A 165 -24.57 -2.44 13.30
CA GLY A 165 -25.67 -2.01 14.18
C GLY A 165 -25.20 -1.54 15.56
N ASN A 166 -23.92 -1.72 15.90
CA ASN A 166 -23.33 -1.22 17.14
C ASN A 166 -22.89 0.25 17.00
N LYS A 167 -22.83 0.94 18.14
CA LYS A 167 -22.17 2.24 18.26
C LYS A 167 -20.95 2.12 19.15
N VAL A 168 -19.90 2.81 18.78
CA VAL A 168 -18.62 2.83 19.51
C VAL A 168 -18.17 4.25 19.75
N LEU A 169 -17.60 4.51 20.92
CA LEU A 169 -17.06 5.81 21.28
C LEU A 169 -15.68 5.97 20.62
N ARG A 170 -15.54 6.89 19.67
CA ARG A 170 -14.28 7.16 18.96
C ARG A 170 -13.87 8.62 19.09
N TYR A 171 -12.57 8.87 19.07
CA TYR A 171 -12.05 10.21 18.91
C TYR A 171 -12.23 10.65 17.45
N VAL A 172 -12.91 11.78 17.23
CA VAL A 172 -13.24 12.29 15.90
C VAL A 172 -12.69 13.69 15.71
N THR A 173 -12.21 13.96 14.51
CA THR A 173 -11.78 15.28 14.05
C THR A 173 -12.65 15.70 12.88
N THR A 174 -13.61 16.58 13.11
CA THR A 174 -14.49 17.10 12.06
C THR A 174 -14.02 18.51 11.67
N PRO A 175 -13.77 18.80 10.38
CA PRO A 175 -13.39 20.15 9.94
C PRO A 175 -14.37 21.21 10.46
N GLY A 176 -13.84 22.27 11.07
CA GLY A 176 -14.65 23.36 11.64
C GLY A 176 -15.17 23.11 13.07
N TYR A 177 -14.89 21.96 13.68
CA TYR A 177 -15.28 21.64 15.05
C TYR A 177 -14.07 21.26 15.92
N LYS A 178 -14.18 21.46 17.24
CA LYS A 178 -13.15 20.99 18.18
C LYS A 178 -13.14 19.45 18.16
N PRO A 179 -11.95 18.82 18.03
CA PRO A 179 -11.82 17.37 18.19
C PRO A 179 -12.37 16.90 19.53
N GLY A 180 -12.94 15.69 19.57
CA GLY A 180 -13.52 15.14 20.79
C GLY A 180 -13.99 13.70 20.64
N MET A 181 -14.56 13.14 21.70
CA MET A 181 -15.16 11.81 21.67
C MET A 181 -16.60 11.87 21.15
N ALA A 182 -16.95 11.00 20.21
CA ALA A 182 -18.30 10.87 19.69
C ALA A 182 -18.69 9.39 19.52
N ASN A 183 -19.98 9.09 19.69
CA ASN A 183 -20.51 7.78 19.32
C ASN A 183 -20.65 7.71 17.81
N THR A 184 -19.93 6.80 17.17
CA THR A 184 -19.97 6.56 15.73
C THR A 184 -20.48 5.16 15.45
N ASP A 185 -21.06 4.95 14.27
CA ASP A 185 -21.44 3.61 13.83
C ASP A 185 -20.20 2.72 13.69
N GLU A 186 -20.32 1.47 14.11
CA GLU A 186 -19.28 0.46 13.93
C GLU A 186 -19.50 -0.29 12.61
N PHE A 187 -18.44 -0.37 11.83
CA PHE A 187 -18.43 -1.06 10.54
C PHE A 187 -17.66 -2.37 10.64
N ALA A 188 -17.96 -3.30 9.74
CA ALA A 188 -17.23 -4.54 9.52
C ALA A 188 -16.83 -4.67 8.06
N ILE A 189 -15.67 -5.26 7.83
CA ILE A 189 -15.19 -5.68 6.52
C ILE A 189 -15.67 -7.12 6.26
N VAL A 190 -16.33 -7.34 5.13
CA VAL A 190 -16.82 -8.65 4.72
C VAL A 190 -16.29 -8.99 3.33
N ASN A 191 -16.12 -10.28 3.06
CA ASN A 191 -15.73 -10.74 1.74
C ASN A 191 -16.92 -10.60 0.75
N PRO A 192 -16.81 -9.77 -0.32
CA PRO A 192 -17.90 -9.58 -1.28
C PRO A 192 -17.89 -10.63 -2.40
N CYS A 193 -16.90 -11.52 -2.45
CA CYS A 193 -16.74 -12.45 -3.56
C CYS A 193 -17.80 -13.56 -3.54
N PRO A 194 -18.18 -14.10 -4.71
CA PRO A 194 -18.97 -15.33 -4.78
C PRO A 194 -18.26 -16.48 -4.03
N GLN A 195 -19.06 -17.31 -3.34
CA GLN A 195 -18.59 -18.56 -2.72
C GLN A 195 -18.80 -19.74 -3.66
#